data_AF-A0A182FV92-F1
#
_entry.id   AF-A0A182FV92-F1
#
_cell.length_a   1.000
_cell.length_b   1.000
_cell.length_c   1.000
_cell.angle_alpha   90.00
_cell.angle_beta   90.00
_cell.angle_gamma   90.00
#
_symmetry.space_group_name_H-M   'P 1'
#
loop_
_entity.id
_entity.type
_entity.pdbx_description
1 polymer ?
#
loop_
_entity_poly.entity_id
_entity_poly.type
_entity_poly.pdbx_seq_one_letter_code
_entity_poly.pdbx_strand_id
1 'polypeptide(L)'
;MHRRAATLGSVVTSCGHPGAQYLHRLEKVKFGVPLEEVCKNDIPGPLLVLILKLNKEAPFRKDVFRAPGNQNAMKKLIHFLQQGRLVNVDNYSVYTIASVLKKFLRKLPGGVFGRDGEAELFQIVDLDDELEQREKIHK
;
A
#
# COMPACT_ATOMS: atom_id res chain seq x y z
N MET A 1 10.39 22.18 8.17
CA MET A 1 9.57 21.19 7.43
C MET A 1 9.18 20.07 8.39
N HIS A 2 7.96 20.09 8.92
CA HIS A 2 7.46 19.03 9.80
C HIS A 2 6.87 17.91 8.93
N ARG A 3 7.56 16.77 8.87
CA ARG A 3 7.01 15.51 8.34
C ARG A 3 5.85 15.13 9.27
N ARG A 4 4.61 15.30 8.80
CA ARG A 4 3.43 14.82 9.54
C ARG A 4 3.52 13.30 9.61
N ALA A 5 3.70 12.77 10.81
CA ALA A 5 3.53 11.34 11.05
C ALA A 5 2.09 10.98 10.67
N ALA A 6 1.91 9.97 9.81
CA ALA A 6 0.62 9.36 9.56
C ALA A 6 -0.08 9.14 10.91
N THR A 7 -1.34 9.56 11.02
CA THR A 7 -2.10 9.46 12.28
C THR A 7 -2.47 8.00 12.52
N LEU A 8 -1.48 7.20 12.95
CA LEU A 8 -1.59 5.75 13.20
C LEU A 8 -2.62 5.42 14.29
N GLY A 9 -3.08 6.41 15.07
CA GLY A 9 -3.99 6.24 16.20
C GLY A 9 -5.34 5.57 15.86
N SER A 10 -5.78 5.56 14.60
CA SER A 10 -6.98 4.83 14.18
C SER A 10 -6.74 3.36 13.84
N VAL A 11 -5.48 2.93 13.69
CA VAL A 11 -5.14 1.58 13.16
C VAL A 11 -4.39 0.72 14.17
N VAL A 12 -3.77 1.32 15.18
CA VAL A 12 -3.14 0.59 16.29
C VAL A 12 -4.09 0.52 17.48
N THR A 13 -4.52 -0.69 17.85
CA THR A 13 -5.26 -0.91 19.10
C THR A 13 -4.30 -0.73 20.28
N SER A 14 -4.48 0.35 21.05
CA SER A 14 -3.82 0.55 22.33
C SER A 14 -4.55 -0.24 23.43
N CYS A 15 -3.79 -0.81 24.36
CA CYS A 15 -4.28 -1.71 25.40
C CYS A 15 -5.29 -1.01 26.34
N GLY A 16 -6.47 -1.62 26.46
CA GLY A 16 -7.44 -1.54 27.57
C GLY A 16 -7.57 -0.23 28.34
N HIS A 17 -8.40 0.69 27.85
CA HIS A 17 -9.07 1.69 28.70
C HIS A 17 -10.59 1.50 28.61
N PRO A 18 -11.31 1.32 29.75
CA PRO A 18 -12.76 1.24 29.75
C PRO A 18 -13.33 2.63 29.46
N GLY A 19 -13.71 2.88 28.21
CA GLY A 19 -14.36 4.14 27.81
C GLY A 19 -14.04 4.65 26.40
N ALA A 20 -13.03 4.10 25.73
CA ALA A 20 -12.78 4.45 24.32
C ALA A 20 -13.80 3.74 23.42
N GLN A 21 -14.66 4.50 22.74
CA GLN A 21 -15.49 3.97 21.66
C GLN A 21 -14.54 3.43 20.58
N TYR A 22 -14.38 2.11 20.54
CA TYR A 22 -13.59 1.46 19.50
C TYR A 22 -14.15 1.85 18.15
N LEU A 23 -13.34 2.50 17.32
CA LEU A 23 -13.73 2.79 15.95
C LEU A 23 -13.92 1.44 15.24
N HIS A 24 -15.16 0.96 15.17
CA HIS A 24 -15.50 -0.36 14.61
C HIS A 24 -15.24 -0.45 13.09
N ARG A 25 -14.85 0.67 12.47
CA ARG A 25 -14.66 0.80 11.03
C ARG A 25 -13.38 1.56 10.71
N LEU A 26 -12.54 0.95 9.88
CA LEU A 26 -11.38 1.59 9.28
C LEU A 26 -11.81 2.46 8.10
N GLU A 27 -10.93 3.38 7.70
CA GLU A 27 -11.05 4.06 6.41
C GLU A 27 -11.20 3.03 5.27
N LYS A 28 -12.10 3.31 4.32
CA LYS A 28 -12.34 2.44 3.17
C LYS A 28 -11.28 2.67 2.11
N VAL A 29 -10.72 1.59 1.58
CA VAL A 29 -9.78 1.66 0.45
C VAL A 29 -10.53 1.41 -0.85
N LYS A 30 -10.52 2.40 -1.75
CA LYS A 30 -11.06 2.24 -3.11
C LYS A 30 -9.99 1.63 -4.02
N PHE A 31 -10.40 0.66 -4.84
CA PHE A 31 -9.56 0.06 -5.88
C PHE A 31 -10.13 0.51 -7.23
N GLY A 32 -9.28 0.80 -8.21
CA GLY A 32 -9.77 1.19 -9.54
C GLY A 32 -10.02 2.69 -9.71
N VAL A 33 -9.55 3.52 -8.79
CA VAL A 33 -9.69 4.98 -8.85
C VAL A 33 -8.29 5.63 -8.87
N PRO A 34 -8.15 6.87 -9.35
CA PRO A 34 -6.86 7.56 -9.42
C PRO A 34 -6.12 7.58 -8.08
N LEU A 35 -4.79 7.53 -8.11
CA LEU A 35 -3.96 7.45 -6.91
C LEU A 35 -4.20 8.67 -6.01
N GLU A 36 -4.42 9.83 -6.61
CA GLU A 36 -4.70 11.11 -5.95
C GLU A 36 -6.03 11.07 -5.18
N GLU A 37 -6.99 10.24 -5.62
CA GLU A 37 -8.26 10.06 -4.90
C GLU A 37 -8.09 9.15 -3.68
N VAL A 38 -7.25 8.10 -3.80
CA VAL A 38 -7.00 7.15 -2.72
C VAL A 38 -6.05 7.72 -1.67
N CYS A 39 -5.00 8.41 -2.12
CA CYS A 39 -3.90 8.92 -1.31
C CYS A 39 -3.91 10.45 -1.21
N LYS A 40 -5.10 11.07 -1.05
CA LYS A 40 -5.29 12.54 -1.08
C LYS A 40 -4.33 13.31 -0.18
N ASN A 41 -4.18 12.85 1.07
CA ASN A 41 -3.32 13.49 2.07
C ASN A 41 -2.13 12.61 2.44
N ASP A 42 -2.33 11.29 2.45
CA ASP A 42 -1.33 10.28 2.80
C ASP A 42 -1.82 8.89 2.32
N ILE A 43 -0.99 7.86 2.47
CA ILE A 43 -1.36 6.46 2.26
C ILE A 43 -2.45 6.07 3.28
N PRO A 44 -3.60 5.51 2.83
CA PRO A 44 -4.64 5.05 3.75
C PRO A 44 -4.11 4.08 4.80
N GLY A 45 -4.51 4.28 6.06
CA GLY A 45 -4.05 3.50 7.21
C GLY A 45 -4.09 1.96 6.99
N PRO A 46 -5.17 1.39 6.43
CA PRO A 46 -5.22 -0.04 6.14
C PRO A 46 -4.16 -0.52 5.12
N LEU A 47 -3.85 0.29 4.09
CA LEU A 47 -2.77 -0.03 3.14
C LEU A 47 -1.41 0.07 3.82
N LEU A 48 -1.22 1.10 4.66
CA LEU A 48 0.01 1.30 5.41
C LEU A 48 0.30 0.11 6.35
N VAL A 49 -0.70 -0.41 7.05
CA VAL A 49 -0.52 -1.61 7.91
C VAL A 49 -0.09 -2.84 7.11
N LEU A 50 -0.67 -3.04 5.92
CA LEU A 50 -0.24 -4.14 5.04
C LEU A 50 1.21 -3.97 4.58
N ILE A 51 1.62 -2.75 4.23
CA ILE A 51 2.99 -2.42 3.85
C ILE A 51 3.94 -2.65 5.03
N LEU A 52 3.59 -2.20 6.24
CA LEU A 52 4.40 -2.35 7.44
C LEU A 52 4.57 -3.82 7.84
N LYS A 53 3.52 -4.65 7.71
CA LYS A 53 3.62 -6.10 7.92
C LYS A 53 4.59 -6.73 6.93
N LEU A 54 4.52 -6.37 5.65
CA LEU A 54 5.50 -6.85 4.67
C LEU A 54 6.91 -6.37 4.99
N ASN A 55 7.11 -5.10 5.35
CA ASN A 55 8.42 -4.58 5.72
C ASN A 55 9.05 -5.38 6.87
N LYS A 56 8.24 -5.79 7.85
CA LYS A 56 8.68 -6.62 8.98
C LYS A 56 9.01 -8.06 8.58
N GLU A 57 8.17 -8.71 7.77
CA GLU A 57 8.23 -10.17 7.57
C GLU A 57 8.82 -10.61 6.24
N ALA A 58 8.68 -9.82 5.17
CA ALA A 58 9.11 -10.19 3.84
C ALA A 58 10.62 -10.44 3.70
N PRO A 59 11.53 -9.69 4.37
CA PRO A 59 12.97 -9.94 4.27
C PRO A 59 13.39 -11.34 4.72
N PHE A 60 12.58 -11.99 5.57
CA PHE A 60 12.84 -13.33 6.10
C PHE A 60 12.11 -14.44 5.33
N ARG A 61 11.49 -14.11 4.19
CA ARG A 61 10.69 -15.03 3.38
C ARG A 61 11.18 -15.02 1.94
N LYS A 62 11.33 -16.21 1.36
CA LYS A 62 11.68 -16.34 -0.05
C LYS A 62 10.53 -15.90 -0.93
N ASP A 63 10.84 -15.34 -2.09
CA ASP A 63 9.91 -15.21 -3.21
C ASP A 63 8.70 -14.29 -2.96
N VAL A 64 8.76 -13.42 -1.95
CA VAL A 64 7.75 -12.38 -1.77
C VAL A 64 7.69 -11.51 -3.02
N PHE A 65 6.48 -11.11 -3.43
CA PHE A 65 6.16 -10.49 -4.72
C PHE A 65 6.34 -11.37 -5.96
N ARG A 66 7.06 -12.50 -5.90
CA ARG A 66 7.12 -13.49 -7.00
C ARG A 66 6.04 -14.57 -6.86
N ALA A 67 6.03 -15.29 -5.74
CA ALA A 67 5.06 -16.33 -5.46
C ALA A 67 3.62 -15.78 -5.33
N PRO A 68 2.60 -16.51 -5.82
CA PRO A 68 1.21 -16.08 -5.72
C PRO A 68 0.65 -16.24 -4.30
N GLY A 69 -0.20 -15.31 -3.90
CA GLY A 69 -1.03 -15.45 -2.70
C GLY A 69 -2.25 -16.36 -2.91
N ASN A 70 -2.85 -16.80 -1.81
CA ASN A 70 -4.10 -17.58 -1.86
C ASN A 70 -5.26 -16.71 -2.38
N GLN A 71 -5.90 -17.12 -3.48
CA GLN A 71 -6.91 -16.31 -4.17
C GLN A 71 -8.14 -15.98 -3.32
N ASN A 72 -8.60 -16.93 -2.49
CA ASN A 72 -9.77 -16.71 -1.63
C ASN A 72 -9.44 -15.74 -0.50
N ALA A 73 -8.26 -15.91 0.13
CA ALA A 73 -7.77 -14.98 1.13
C ALA A 73 -7.57 -13.57 0.54
N MET A 74 -7.05 -13.46 -0.68
CA MET A 74 -6.95 -12.17 -1.39
C MET A 74 -8.31 -11.51 -1.60
N LYS A 75 -9.31 -12.25 -2.10
CA LYS A 75 -10.68 -11.74 -2.30
C LYS A 75 -11.28 -11.23 -0.98
N LYS A 76 -11.12 -12.01 0.10
CA LYS A 76 -11.60 -11.66 1.44
C LYS A 76 -10.91 -10.41 1.98
N LEU A 77 -9.59 -10.32 1.87
CA LEU A 77 -8.83 -9.14 2.32
C LEU A 77 -9.24 -7.88 1.56
N ILE A 78 -9.34 -7.95 0.22
CA ILE A 78 -9.80 -6.83 -0.60
C ILE A 78 -11.20 -6.37 -0.19
N HIS A 79 -12.13 -7.32 0.01
CA HIS A 79 -13.48 -6.99 0.46
C HIS A 79 -13.46 -6.26 1.81
N PHE A 80 -12.65 -6.71 2.77
CA PHE A 80 -12.54 -6.03 4.07
C PHE A 80 -11.96 -4.62 3.95
N LEU A 81 -10.92 -4.42 3.13
CA LEU A 81 -10.36 -3.09 2.86
C LEU A 81 -11.40 -2.15 2.25
N GLN A 82 -12.16 -2.61 1.26
CA GLN A 82 -13.20 -1.81 0.59
C GLN A 82 -14.37 -1.47 1.51
N GLN A 83 -14.72 -2.35 2.44
CA GLN A 83 -15.81 -2.14 3.40
C GLN A 83 -15.38 -1.36 4.65
N GLY A 84 -14.07 -1.15 4.84
CA GLY A 84 -13.51 -0.55 6.05
C GLY A 84 -13.67 -1.46 7.27
N ARG A 85 -13.66 -2.79 7.08
CA ARG A 85 -13.79 -3.74 8.19
C ARG A 85 -12.45 -3.90 8.90
N LEU A 86 -12.49 -4.11 10.21
CA LEU A 86 -11.31 -4.50 10.97
C LEU A 86 -10.78 -5.84 10.46
N VAL A 87 -9.46 -5.93 10.30
CA VAL A 87 -8.77 -7.11 9.79
C VAL A 87 -7.62 -7.44 10.72
N ASN A 88 -7.60 -8.65 11.26
CA ASN A 88 -6.37 -9.18 11.83
C ASN A 88 -5.44 -9.59 10.66
N VAL A 89 -4.43 -8.75 10.40
CA VAL A 89 -3.49 -8.94 9.30
C VAL A 89 -2.57 -10.14 9.50
N ASP A 90 -2.41 -10.64 10.72
CA ASP A 90 -1.61 -11.83 11.00
C ASP A 90 -2.24 -13.12 10.50
N ASN A 91 -3.56 -13.10 10.25
CA ASN A 91 -4.26 -14.22 9.61
C ASN A 91 -3.98 -14.35 8.10
N TYR A 92 -3.24 -13.40 7.52
CA TYR A 92 -2.90 -13.39 6.10
C TYR A 92 -1.40 -13.58 5.88
N SER A 93 -1.04 -14.51 5.01
CA SER A 93 0.36 -14.71 4.61
C SER A 93 0.93 -13.47 3.92
N VAL A 94 2.26 -13.28 4.01
CA VAL A 94 2.98 -12.26 3.26
C VAL A 94 2.72 -12.35 1.74
N TYR A 95 2.56 -13.55 1.18
CA TYR A 95 2.25 -13.73 -0.24
C TYR A 95 0.86 -13.22 -0.61
N THR A 96 -0.13 -13.44 0.25
CA THR A 96 -1.48 -12.90 0.09
C THR A 96 -1.45 -11.37 0.16
N ILE A 97 -0.76 -10.79 1.14
CA ILE A 97 -0.65 -9.34 1.31
C ILE A 97 0.07 -8.71 0.11
N ALA A 98 1.23 -9.25 -0.28
CA ALA A 98 1.97 -8.81 -1.45
C ALA A 98 1.11 -8.88 -2.73
N SER A 99 0.32 -9.94 -2.90
CA SER A 99 -0.56 -10.08 -4.06
C SER A 99 -1.73 -9.10 -4.04
N VAL A 100 -2.26 -8.74 -2.87
CA VAL A 100 -3.27 -7.70 -2.72
C VAL A 100 -2.69 -6.31 -3.05
N LEU A 101 -1.51 -5.96 -2.55
CA LEU A 101 -0.85 -4.70 -2.89
C LEU A 101 -0.50 -4.62 -4.39
N LYS A 102 0.04 -5.69 -4.99
CA LYS A 102 0.23 -5.77 -6.45
C LYS A 102 -1.09 -5.58 -7.21
N LYS A 103 -2.20 -6.13 -6.70
CA LYS A 103 -3.52 -5.96 -7.32
C LYS A 103 -4.09 -4.55 -7.14
N PHE A 104 -3.77 -3.88 -6.03
CA PHE A 104 -4.10 -2.47 -5.82
C PHE A 104 -3.40 -1.61 -6.87
N LEU A 105 -2.07 -1.71 -6.97
CA LEU A 105 -1.27 -0.94 -7.94
C LEU A 105 -1.70 -1.19 -9.39
N ARG A 106 -1.93 -2.45 -9.78
CA ARG A 106 -2.41 -2.81 -11.13
C ARG A 106 -3.79 -2.26 -11.48
N LYS A 107 -4.59 -1.85 -10.49
CA LYS A 107 -5.92 -1.27 -10.71
C LYS A 107 -5.90 0.25 -10.77
N LEU A 108 -4.78 0.92 -10.52
CA LEU A 108 -4.72 2.37 -10.64
C LEU A 108 -4.87 2.77 -12.12
N PRO A 109 -5.85 3.64 -12.46
CA PRO A 109 -5.97 4.16 -13.81
C PRO A 109 -4.75 5.02 -14.12
N GLY A 110 -4.06 4.73 -15.22
CA GLY A 110 -2.81 5.42 -15.59
C GLY A 110 -1.58 4.97 -14.79
N GLY A 111 -1.67 3.96 -13.93
CA GLY A 111 -0.55 3.47 -13.14
C GLY A 111 -0.18 4.38 -11.96
N VAL A 112 0.90 4.05 -11.27
CA VAL A 112 1.36 4.79 -10.07
C VAL A 112 2.11 6.08 -10.43
N PHE A 113 2.72 6.13 -11.62
CA PHE A 113 3.48 7.27 -12.13
C PHE A 113 2.66 8.16 -13.09
N GLY A 114 1.44 7.76 -13.44
CA GLY A 114 0.70 8.40 -14.52
C GLY A 114 1.33 8.15 -15.90
N ARG A 115 0.69 8.63 -16.95
CA ARG A 115 1.21 8.52 -18.33
C ARG A 115 2.46 9.38 -18.54
N ASP A 116 2.44 10.61 -18.02
CA ASP A 116 3.51 11.57 -18.24
C ASP A 116 4.76 11.16 -17.47
N GLY A 117 4.62 10.73 -16.20
CA GLY A 117 5.75 10.23 -15.41
C GLY A 117 6.31 8.91 -15.95
N GLU A 118 5.46 8.01 -16.49
CA GLU A 118 5.94 6.81 -17.18
C GLU A 118 6.74 7.17 -18.44
N ALA A 119 6.26 8.11 -19.26
CA ALA A 119 6.98 8.58 -20.44
C ALA A 119 8.31 9.26 -20.11
N GLU A 120 8.36 10.05 -19.03
CA GLU A 120 9.59 10.66 -18.53
C GLU A 120 10.60 9.60 -18.06
N LEU A 121 10.15 8.57 -17.32
CA LEU A 121 11.02 7.47 -16.90
C LEU A 121 11.64 6.73 -18.09
N PHE A 122 10.89 6.53 -19.19
CA PHE A 122 11.44 5.93 -20.40
C PHE A 122 12.46 6.85 -21.10
N GLN A 123 12.24 8.16 -21.12
CA GLN A 123 13.24 9.10 -21.67
C GLN A 123 14.53 9.10 -20.82
N ILE A 124 14.40 8.96 -19.51
CA ILE A 124 15.54 8.92 -18.61
C ILE A 124 16.35 7.63 -18.81
N VAL A 125 15.71 6.46 -18.92
CA VAL A 125 16.44 5.18 -19.04
C VAL A 125 17.25 5.08 -20.33
N ASP A 126 16.88 5.84 -21.37
CA ASP A 126 17.56 5.89 -22.65
C ASP A 126 18.80 6.82 -22.67
N LEU A 127 19.12 7.51 -21.56
CA LEU A 127 20.32 8.34 -21.46
C LEU A 127 21.56 7.48 -21.24
N ASP A 128 22.69 7.88 -21.82
CA ASP A 128 23.95 7.13 -21.70
C ASP A 128 24.65 7.31 -20.34
N ASP A 129 24.46 8.46 -19.67
CA ASP A 129 25.13 8.80 -18.42
C ASP A 129 24.27 8.44 -17.19
N GLU A 130 24.72 7.46 -16.41
CA GLU A 130 24.06 7.03 -15.16
C GLU A 130 23.93 8.16 -14.13
N LEU A 131 24.87 9.12 -14.09
CA LEU A 131 24.79 10.25 -13.17
C LEU A 131 23.64 11.17 -13.59
N GLU A 132 23.55 11.48 -14.89
CA GLU A 132 22.45 12.26 -15.45
C GLU A 132 21.10 11.56 -15.25
N GLN A 133 21.04 10.24 -15.45
CA GLN A 133 19.84 9.45 -15.16
C GLN A 133 19.38 9.63 -13.72
N ARG A 134 20.31 9.48 -12.77
CA ARG A 134 20.02 9.61 -11.34
C ARG A 134 19.57 11.02 -10.97
N GLU A 135 20.20 12.05 -11.53
CA GLU A 135 19.80 13.43 -11.28
C GLU A 135 18.39 13.73 -11.78
N LYS A 136 17.98 13.18 -12.94
CA LYS A 136 16.63 13.36 -13.47
C LYS A 136 15.57 12.59 -12.69
N ILE A 137 15.86 11.39 -12.19
CA ILE A 137 14.91 10.61 -11.35
C ILE A 137 14.59 11.32 -10.03
N HIS A 138 15.52 12.14 -9.50
CA HIS A 138 15.37 12.78 -8.19
C HIS A 138 14.70 14.17 -8.21
N LYS A 139 14.49 14.76 -9.40
CA LYS A 139 13.82 16.06 -9.55
C LYS A 139 12.31 15.94 -9.44
#